data_AF-A0AAD3NNE5-F1
#
_entry.id   AF-A0AAD3NNE5-F1
#
_cell.length_a   1.000
_cell.length_b   1.000
_cell.length_c   1.000
_cell.angle_alpha   90.00
_cell.angle_beta   90.00
_cell.angle_gamma   90.00
#
_symmetry.space_group_name_H-M   'P 1'
#
loop_
_entity.id
_entity.type
_entity.pdbx_description
1 polymer ?
#
loop_
_entity_poly.entity_id
_entity_poly.type
_entity_poly.pdbx_seq_one_letter_code
_entity_poly.pdbx_strand_id
1 'polypeptide(L)'
;MKTKHLPPAYPQPNRTQTLNFNDPVWNSLWYIHCSDESKGCQSHMNIVAAWRRGYTGKGVVVSVLDDGIEREHPDLKPNYDPLASYDVNGQDQDPSPNYSDKAENYHGTQCAGMVA
;
A
#
# COMPACT_ATOMS: atom_id res chain seq x y z
N MET A 1 13.69 -20.46 38.27
CA MET A 1 12.54 -20.24 37.37
C MET A 1 12.33 -18.74 37.22
N LYS A 2 12.66 -18.15 36.07
CA LYS A 2 12.40 -16.72 35.83
C LYS A 2 10.98 -16.58 35.27
N THR A 3 10.10 -15.97 36.05
CA THR A 3 8.76 -15.57 35.64
C THR A 3 8.89 -14.55 34.50
N LYS A 4 8.49 -14.93 33.28
CA LYS A 4 8.32 -13.98 32.18
C LYS A 4 7.18 -13.04 32.57
N HIS A 5 7.51 -11.81 32.95
CA HIS A 5 6.54 -10.72 33.00
C HIS A 5 5.99 -10.55 31.58
N LEU A 6 4.72 -10.91 31.39
CA LEU A 6 3.98 -10.48 30.20
C LEU A 6 3.87 -8.95 30.27
N PRO A 7 4.18 -8.22 29.19
CA PRO A 7 3.98 -6.78 29.17
C PRO A 7 2.50 -6.46 29.42
N PRO A 8 2.19 -5.29 30.03
CA PRO A 8 0.82 -4.87 30.23
C PRO A 8 0.08 -4.85 28.88
N ALA A 9 -1.18 -5.27 28.89
CA ALA A 9 -2.03 -5.23 27.71
C ALA A 9 -2.03 -3.81 27.13
N TYR A 10 -1.63 -3.68 25.86
CA TYR A 10 -1.71 -2.39 25.16
C TYR A 10 -3.15 -1.86 25.25
N PRO A 11 -3.35 -0.59 25.66
CA PRO A 11 -4.67 0.02 25.65
C PRO A 11 -5.23 -0.11 24.25
N GLN A 12 -6.34 -0.84 24.12
CA GLN A 12 -7.02 -0.94 22.84
C GLN A 12 -7.57 0.46 22.52
N PRO A 13 -7.16 1.10 21.42
CA PRO A 13 -7.71 2.40 21.06
C PRO A 13 -9.24 2.27 20.95
N ASN A 14 -9.93 3.26 21.51
CA ASN A 14 -11.39 3.34 21.51
C ASN A 14 -11.94 2.98 20.12
N ARG A 15 -12.72 1.90 20.11
CA ARG A 15 -13.29 1.25 18.94
C ARG A 15 -14.34 2.16 18.29
N THR A 16 -13.93 3.06 17.39
CA THR A 16 -14.72 3.59 16.25
C THR A 16 -13.92 4.67 15.50
N GLN A 17 -12.81 4.33 14.86
CA GLN A 17 -12.38 5.14 13.72
C GLN A 17 -13.20 4.67 12.51
N THR A 18 -14.18 5.47 12.11
CA THR A 18 -14.93 5.23 10.87
C THR A 18 -14.01 5.53 9.70
N LEU A 19 -13.47 4.47 9.10
CA LEU A 19 -12.72 4.58 7.85
C LEU A 19 -13.74 4.84 6.73
N ASN A 20 -13.58 5.97 6.03
CA ASN A 20 -14.39 6.31 4.86
C ASN A 20 -13.53 6.12 3.61
N PHE A 21 -13.90 5.18 2.74
CA PHE A 21 -13.24 4.94 1.47
C PHE A 21 -14.16 5.40 0.34
N ASN A 22 -13.71 6.38 -0.43
CA ASN A 22 -14.43 6.94 -1.57
C ASN A 22 -13.80 6.53 -2.92
N ASP A 23 -12.90 5.56 -2.89
CA ASP A 23 -12.26 5.03 -4.09
C ASP A 23 -13.31 4.35 -5.00
N PRO A 24 -13.43 4.73 -6.29
CA PRO A 24 -14.46 4.19 -7.19
C PRO A 24 -14.36 2.68 -7.41
N VAL A 25 -13.16 2.10 -7.29
CA VAL A 25 -12.92 0.68 -7.48
C VAL A 25 -12.84 -0.09 -6.16
N TRP A 26 -13.09 0.57 -5.02
CA TRP A 26 -13.06 -0.03 -3.69
C TRP A 26 -13.75 -1.39 -3.66
N ASN A 27 -14.99 -1.47 -4.16
CA ASN A 27 -15.79 -2.70 -4.15
C ASN A 27 -15.15 -3.89 -4.91
N SER A 28 -14.20 -3.62 -5.81
CA SER A 28 -13.43 -4.63 -6.56
C SER A 28 -12.17 -5.12 -5.82
N LEU A 29 -11.72 -4.42 -4.77
CA LEU A 29 -10.51 -4.73 -4.00
C LEU A 29 -10.74 -5.84 -2.95
N TRP A 30 -11.17 -7.01 -3.42
CA TRP A 30 -11.54 -8.18 -2.61
C TRP A 30 -10.44 -8.67 -1.65
N TYR A 31 -9.18 -8.37 -1.95
CA TYR A 31 -8.04 -8.75 -1.11
C TYR A 31 -7.84 -7.78 0.07
N ILE A 32 -8.35 -6.54 -0.01
CA ILE A 32 -8.29 -5.54 1.07
C ILE A 32 -9.46 -5.71 2.01
N HIS A 33 -10.68 -5.76 1.47
CA HIS A 33 -11.91 -5.78 2.26
C HIS A 33 -12.88 -6.87 1.76
N CYS A 34 -13.91 -7.09 2.55
CA CYS A 34 -14.87 -8.15 2.38
C CYS A 34 -16.25 -7.50 2.26
N SER A 35 -16.95 -7.72 1.13
CA SER A 35 -18.18 -7.01 0.77
C SER A 35 -19.44 -7.52 1.45
N ASP A 36 -19.38 -8.70 2.08
CA ASP A 36 -20.51 -9.26 2.82
C ASP A 36 -20.51 -8.71 4.25
N GLU A 37 -21.34 -7.71 4.54
CA GLU A 37 -21.42 -7.12 5.89
C GLU A 37 -22.00 -8.07 6.96
N SER A 38 -22.32 -9.32 6.61
CA SER A 38 -22.69 -10.33 7.60
C SER A 38 -21.54 -10.55 8.60
N LYS A 39 -21.93 -10.65 9.88
CA LYS A 39 -21.02 -10.54 11.03
C LYS A 39 -19.84 -11.51 10.92
N GLY A 40 -18.65 -10.98 10.61
CA GLY A 40 -17.40 -11.72 10.61
C GLY A 40 -16.59 -11.68 9.32
N CYS A 41 -17.06 -10.98 8.27
CA CYS A 41 -16.34 -10.87 7.00
C CYS A 41 -14.97 -10.23 7.19
N GLN A 42 -13.93 -11.00 6.87
CA GLN A 42 -12.54 -10.63 6.96
C GLN A 42 -11.86 -11.10 5.69
N SER A 43 -11.24 -10.17 4.95
CA SER A 43 -10.34 -10.54 3.84
C SER A 43 -9.17 -11.37 4.39
N HIS A 44 -8.59 -12.27 3.60
CA HIS A 44 -7.51 -13.13 4.08
C HIS A 44 -6.33 -12.35 4.67
N MET A 45 -5.99 -11.20 4.08
CA MET A 45 -4.90 -10.34 4.56
C MET A 45 -5.27 -9.48 5.77
N ASN A 46 -6.56 -9.27 6.05
CA ASN A 46 -7.07 -8.49 7.18
C ASN A 46 -6.52 -7.04 7.27
N ILE A 47 -6.30 -6.41 6.11
CA ILE A 47 -5.69 -5.07 6.01
C ILE A 47 -6.53 -4.01 6.76
N VAL A 48 -7.85 -4.05 6.61
CA VAL A 48 -8.77 -3.10 7.26
C VAL A 48 -8.65 -3.11 8.79
N ALA A 49 -8.34 -4.25 9.42
CA ALA A 49 -8.13 -4.29 10.87
C ALA A 49 -6.84 -3.58 11.31
N ALA A 50 -5.78 -3.61 10.50
CA ALA A 50 -4.57 -2.83 10.75
C ALA A 50 -4.84 -1.33 10.63
N TRP A 51 -5.57 -0.92 9.58
CA TRP A 51 -5.99 0.45 9.37
C TRP A 51 -6.89 0.98 10.50
N ARG A 52 -7.84 0.17 11.00
CA ARG A 52 -8.67 0.52 12.17
C ARG A 52 -7.86 0.73 13.46
N ARG A 53 -6.65 0.17 13.53
CA ARG A 53 -5.69 0.37 14.63
C ARG A 53 -4.74 1.55 14.38
N GLY A 54 -4.88 2.25 13.25
CA GLY A 54 -4.08 3.41 12.87
C GLY A 54 -2.77 3.09 12.12
N TYR A 55 -2.54 1.83 11.73
CA TYR A 55 -1.33 1.44 10.99
C TYR A 55 -1.56 1.53 9.49
N THR A 56 -1.12 2.60 8.84
CA THR A 56 -1.36 2.84 7.40
C THR A 56 -0.10 2.75 6.52
N GLY A 57 1.07 2.50 7.09
CA GLY A 57 2.35 2.60 6.39
C GLY A 57 2.97 4.02 6.41
N LYS A 58 2.31 5.01 7.02
CA LYS A 58 2.85 6.37 7.14
C LYS A 58 4.26 6.38 7.75
N GLY A 59 5.21 6.98 7.05
CA GLY A 59 6.63 7.05 7.45
C GLY A 59 7.48 5.85 7.02
N VAL A 60 6.90 4.87 6.32
CA VAL A 60 7.63 3.79 5.65
C VAL A 60 7.84 4.16 4.19
N VAL A 61 9.03 3.90 3.67
CA VAL A 61 9.39 4.07 2.26
C VAL A 61 9.62 2.68 1.66
N VAL A 62 9.03 2.44 0.49
CA VAL A 62 9.16 1.19 -0.27
C VAL A 62 9.64 1.53 -1.67
N SER A 63 10.62 0.79 -2.18
CA SER A 63 11.08 0.90 -3.57
C SER A 63 10.68 -0.35 -4.34
N VAL A 64 10.10 -0.16 -5.53
CA VAL A 64 9.69 -1.23 -6.44
C VAL A 64 10.79 -1.36 -7.51
N LEU A 65 11.50 -2.48 -7.51
CA LEU A 65 12.57 -2.75 -8.48
C LEU A 65 11.98 -3.48 -9.69
N ASP A 66 11.62 -2.74 -10.73
CA ASP A 66 10.82 -3.25 -11.85
C ASP A 66 11.08 -2.47 -13.16
N ASP A 67 10.09 -2.41 -14.06
CA ASP A 67 10.16 -1.76 -15.39
C ASP A 67 9.92 -0.23 -15.41
N GLY A 68 9.77 0.38 -14.23
CA GLY A 68 9.53 1.82 -14.05
C GLY A 68 8.26 2.12 -13.26
N ILE A 69 8.05 3.39 -12.95
CA ILE A 69 6.86 3.87 -12.22
C ILE A 69 6.36 5.18 -12.83
N GLU A 70 5.07 5.22 -13.18
CA GLU A 70 4.43 6.44 -13.64
C GLU A 70 4.25 7.42 -12.47
N ARG A 71 5.29 8.18 -12.15
CA ARG A 71 5.35 9.08 -10.97
C ARG A 71 4.26 10.17 -10.95
N GLU A 72 3.66 10.47 -12.10
CA GLU A 72 2.57 11.43 -12.22
C GLU A 72 1.16 10.81 -12.19
N HIS A 73 1.04 9.47 -12.06
CA HIS A 73 -0.24 8.79 -11.93
C HIS A 73 -1.02 9.36 -10.73
N PRO A 74 -2.31 9.70 -10.87
CA PRO A 74 -3.07 10.40 -9.82
C PRO A 74 -3.12 9.65 -8.48
N ASP A 75 -3.13 8.32 -8.50
CA ASP A 75 -3.12 7.50 -7.28
C ASP A 75 -1.72 7.35 -6.65
N LEU A 76 -0.64 7.54 -7.42
CA LEU A 76 0.74 7.34 -6.93
C LEU A 76 1.43 8.65 -6.57
N LYS A 77 1.18 9.72 -7.32
CA LYS A 77 1.82 11.03 -7.17
C LYS A 77 1.81 11.57 -5.74
N PRO A 78 0.73 11.43 -4.94
CA PRO A 78 0.74 11.89 -3.55
C PRO A 78 1.74 11.16 -2.64
N ASN A 79 2.10 9.91 -2.98
CA ASN A 79 2.96 9.03 -2.19
C ASN A 79 4.33 8.76 -2.85
N TYR A 80 4.60 9.32 -4.03
CA TYR A 80 5.86 9.16 -4.73
C TYR A 80 7.04 9.79 -3.97
N ASP A 81 8.13 9.04 -3.82
CA ASP A 81 9.37 9.51 -3.22
C ASP A 81 10.53 9.42 -4.24
N PRO A 82 11.06 10.58 -4.71
CA PRO A 82 12.18 10.58 -5.65
C PRO A 82 13.48 10.02 -5.04
N LEU A 83 13.65 10.05 -3.71
CA LEU A 83 14.83 9.48 -3.06
C LEU A 83 14.79 7.94 -3.01
N ALA A 84 13.60 7.35 -3.22
CA ALA A 84 13.40 5.91 -3.32
C ALA A 84 13.43 5.40 -4.78
N SER A 85 13.75 6.29 -5.73
CA SER A 85 13.58 6.09 -7.16
C SER A 85 14.87 6.35 -7.94
N TYR A 86 15.14 5.53 -8.94
CA TYR A 86 16.25 5.73 -9.88
C TYR A 86 16.05 4.85 -11.11
N ASP A 87 16.31 5.37 -12.32
CA ASP A 87 16.36 4.56 -13.53
C ASP A 87 17.80 4.06 -13.76
N VAL A 88 18.02 2.76 -13.51
CA VAL A 88 19.31 2.11 -13.74
C VAL A 88 19.57 1.89 -15.23
N ASN A 89 18.52 1.73 -16.05
CA ASN A 89 18.65 1.49 -17.49
C ASN A 89 19.02 2.79 -18.22
N GLY A 90 18.34 3.89 -17.90
CA GLY A 90 18.63 5.24 -18.40
C GLY A 90 19.79 5.95 -17.70
N GLN A 91 20.18 5.48 -16.51
CA GLN A 91 21.19 6.07 -15.64
C GLN A 91 20.84 7.49 -15.18
N ASP A 92 19.58 7.73 -14.88
CA ASP A 92 19.08 9.03 -14.41
C ASP A 92 18.04 8.88 -13.26
N GLN A 93 17.54 10.01 -12.78
CA GLN A 93 16.62 10.07 -11.64
C GLN A 93 15.14 9.97 -12.03
N ASP A 94 14.80 9.87 -13.32
CA ASP A 94 13.42 9.76 -13.79
C ASP A 94 13.06 8.29 -14.04
N PRO A 95 12.39 7.61 -13.10
CA PRO A 95 12.02 6.21 -13.25
C PRO A 95 10.80 6.00 -14.16
N SER A 96 10.38 7.03 -14.91
CA SER A 96 9.18 6.97 -15.74
C SER A 96 9.31 5.85 -16.78
N PRO A 97 8.26 5.04 -17.01
CA PRO A 97 8.36 3.92 -17.92
C PRO A 97 8.64 4.39 -19.34
N ASN A 98 9.58 3.73 -20.03
CA ASN A 98 9.85 4.04 -21.42
C ASN A 98 8.81 3.36 -22.33
N TYR A 99 7.77 4.10 -22.73
CA TYR A 99 6.74 3.58 -23.65
C TYR A 99 7.16 3.52 -25.13
N SER A 100 8.34 4.04 -25.48
CA SER A 100 8.87 3.95 -26.85
C SER A 100 9.45 2.56 -27.16
N ASP A 101 9.81 1.82 -26.12
CA ASP A 101 10.22 0.44 -26.25
C ASP A 101 8.98 -0.40 -26.56
N LYS A 102 9.13 -1.40 -27.45
CA LYS A 102 8.07 -2.39 -27.70
C LYS A 102 7.81 -3.31 -26.50
N ALA A 103 8.44 -3.02 -25.36
CA ALA A 103 8.29 -3.71 -24.10
C ALA A 103 7.07 -3.15 -23.35
N GLU A 104 6.36 -4.05 -22.68
CA GLU A 104 5.22 -3.71 -21.84
C GLU A 104 5.72 -3.19 -20.48
N ASN A 105 6.04 -1.89 -20.40
CA ASN A 105 6.57 -1.25 -19.19
C ASN A 105 5.44 -0.69 -18.29
N TYR A 106 4.54 -1.55 -17.82
CA TYR A 106 3.43 -1.16 -16.93
C TYR A 106 3.47 -1.88 -15.57
N HIS A 107 4.32 -2.89 -15.41
CA HIS A 107 4.27 -3.81 -14.29
C HIS A 107 4.69 -3.12 -12.98
N GLY A 108 5.73 -2.30 -12.99
CA GLY A 108 6.17 -1.53 -11.82
C GLY A 108 5.14 -0.52 -11.33
N THR A 109 4.41 0.12 -12.24
CA THR A 109 3.31 1.04 -11.89
C THR A 109 2.15 0.28 -11.23
N GLN A 110 1.80 -0.90 -11.73
CA GLN A 110 0.78 -1.76 -11.12
C GLN A 110 1.21 -2.26 -9.74
N CYS A 111 2.45 -2.72 -9.61
CA CYS A 111 3.02 -3.14 -8.33
C CYS A 111 3.05 -2.00 -7.31
N ALA A 112 3.41 -0.77 -7.72
CA ALA A 112 3.40 0.40 -6.85
C ALA A 112 1.99 0.71 -6.34
N GLY A 113 0.96 0.66 -7.19
CA GLY A 113 -0.42 0.92 -6.79
C GLY A 113 -1.01 -0.14 -5.84
N MET A 114 -0.45 -1.34 -5.83
CA MET A 114 -0.79 -2.35 -4.82
C MET A 114 -0.20 -2.03 -3.44
N VAL A 115 0.87 -1.23 -3.39
CA VAL A 115 1.59 -0.87 -2.15
C VAL A 115 1.08 0.43 -1.54
N ALA A 116 0.92 1.50 -2.32
CA ALA A 116 0.76 2.86 -1.81
C ALA A 116 -0.16 3.74 -2.66
#